data_AF-A0A135P7U8-F1
#
_entry.id   AF-A0A135P7U8-F1
#
_cell.length_a   1.000
_cell.length_b   1.000
_cell.length_c   1.000
_cell.angle_alpha   90.00
_cell.angle_beta   90.00
_cell.angle_gamma   90.00
#
_symmetry.space_group_name_H-M   'P 1'
#
loop_
_entity.id
_entity.type
_entity.pdbx_description
1 polymer ?
#
loop_
_entity_poly.entity_id
_entity_poly.type
_entity_poly.pdbx_seq_one_letter_code
_entity_poly.pdbx_strand_id
1 'polypeptide(L)'
;MFAELIQLLPDRLGDFAADVTAERIRYSASQASRAELINAAVKALDEPWSTILASDYMEYTQNGNRSRFEALYFARRVKLNALVLGECIEAVGRFLPEIIDGLWLICEESGWQLPAHNSHVRGGPRTPLPDPQNPVIDLFAAETSANLALVSHLLAPQLDTILATRISSEIDQRITKPYLSRHFWWMGNGDERMNNWTAWITQNVLLSTFLRPTDQVTRRAVVEQGLKSLDAFQKDYADDGACEEGALYYGHATLCLFTGLAVLEEAAPGVTGAVLRENKLRSMAEFIRHMHVADDQFFNFADAPARFETSGLREYLVGKAVASPQLQAFAVDRWKRSSKHLMQDEWNLWYRVQSALGEGELAEASFRPPAKVDMFYPGIALAIARDDIFDLAVKGGNNGESHNHNDVGSITLYKHGRPFLIDVGVETYTAKTFSPQRYDIWTMQSAFHNLPSFGGVMQEDGEAFAARDFCVNFAQEHAEISLDLAGAYPPEAGVQSYTRTVRLIRGKHVEIIDDHEGERDAVLSLMTVEKPRITGDMLVLGDLGSIDIENAEVLTIDTIKIDDPRLRQSWPEAIYRILIPLKGKRLHLVIR
;
A
#
# COMPACT_ATOMS: atom_id res chain seq x y z
N MET A 1 14.29 13.83 13.72
CA MET A 1 13.14 13.30 14.51
C MET A 1 13.49 11.96 15.17
N PHE A 2 13.60 10.85 14.43
CA PHE A 2 13.84 9.52 15.00
C PHE A 2 15.30 9.29 15.38
N ALA A 3 16.25 9.80 14.60
CA ALA A 3 17.68 9.66 14.91
C ALA A 3 18.08 10.33 16.24
N GLU A 4 17.33 11.34 16.69
CA GLU A 4 17.54 11.99 17.99
C GLU A 4 17.24 11.05 19.17
N LEU A 5 16.38 10.05 18.98
CA LEU A 5 16.05 9.05 20.02
C LEU A 5 17.25 8.18 20.39
N ILE A 6 18.28 8.09 19.55
CA ILE A 6 19.50 7.30 19.81
C ILE A 6 20.16 7.71 21.12
N GLN A 7 20.13 9.00 21.46
CA GLN A 7 20.72 9.53 22.70
C GLN A 7 19.92 9.17 23.95
N LEU A 8 18.65 8.78 23.78
CA LEU A 8 17.72 8.42 24.86
C LEU A 8 17.67 6.90 25.11
N LEU A 9 18.29 6.11 24.24
CA LEU A 9 18.31 4.66 24.36
C LEU A 9 19.07 4.24 25.63
N PRO A 10 18.51 3.31 26.44
CA PRO A 10 19.17 2.80 27.63
C PRO A 10 20.42 1.99 27.29
N ASP A 11 21.27 1.75 28.30
CA ASP A 11 22.47 0.90 28.17
C ASP A 11 22.12 -0.55 27.79
N ARG A 12 20.94 -1.01 28.22
CA ARG A 12 20.44 -2.36 27.93
C ARG A 12 19.05 -2.27 27.31
N LEU A 13 18.90 -2.86 26.13
CA LEU A 13 17.64 -3.01 25.43
C LEU A 13 16.95 -4.32 25.85
N GLY A 14 15.67 -4.20 26.21
CA GLY A 14 14.80 -5.30 26.61
C GLY A 14 14.50 -6.28 25.48
N ASP A 15 13.75 -7.31 25.82
CA ASP A 15 13.17 -8.25 24.86
C ASP A 15 11.88 -7.67 24.27
N PHE A 16 11.44 -8.19 23.13
CA PHE A 16 10.19 -7.84 22.48
C PHE A 16 9.27 -9.07 22.43
N ALA A 17 7.98 -8.86 22.61
CA ALA A 17 6.95 -9.89 22.55
C ALA A 17 7.22 -11.07 23.51
N ALA A 18 7.84 -10.79 24.66
CA ALA A 18 8.17 -11.81 25.66
C ALA A 18 6.92 -12.48 26.25
N ASP A 19 5.79 -11.77 26.26
CA ASP A 19 4.48 -12.25 26.69
C ASP A 19 3.68 -12.90 25.53
N VAL A 20 4.18 -12.89 24.29
CA VAL A 20 3.54 -13.54 23.14
C VAL A 20 4.00 -14.98 23.04
N THR A 21 3.15 -15.89 23.49
CA THR A 21 3.39 -17.34 23.48
C THR A 21 2.29 -18.08 22.71
N ALA A 22 2.58 -19.31 22.26
CA ALA A 22 1.57 -20.19 21.65
C ALA A 22 0.33 -20.37 22.56
N GLU A 23 0.55 -20.46 23.87
CA GLU A 23 -0.50 -20.54 24.88
C GLU A 23 -1.37 -19.28 24.92
N ARG A 24 -0.76 -18.09 24.91
CA ARG A 24 -1.52 -16.83 24.90
C ARG A 24 -2.33 -16.68 23.62
N ILE A 25 -1.75 -17.00 22.46
CA ILE A 25 -2.47 -16.99 21.18
C ILE A 25 -3.70 -17.90 21.27
N ARG A 26 -3.52 -19.12 21.79
CA ARG A 26 -4.63 -20.06 22.01
C ARG A 26 -5.72 -19.46 22.86
N TYR A 27 -5.39 -18.87 24.01
CA TYR A 27 -6.41 -18.38 24.93
C TYR A 27 -7.06 -17.06 24.51
N SER A 28 -6.35 -16.21 23.76
CA SER A 28 -6.88 -14.95 23.23
C SER A 28 -7.87 -15.15 22.08
N ALA A 29 -7.63 -16.13 21.20
CA ALA A 29 -8.51 -16.39 20.06
C ALA A 29 -9.89 -16.90 20.53
N SER A 30 -10.95 -16.41 19.89
CA SER A 30 -12.33 -16.87 20.11
C SER A 30 -12.52 -18.32 19.66
N GLN A 31 -13.58 -18.99 20.13
CA GLN A 31 -13.86 -20.36 19.70
C GLN A 31 -14.03 -20.48 18.18
N ALA A 32 -14.64 -19.49 17.54
CA ALA A 32 -14.83 -19.47 16.09
C ALA A 32 -13.46 -19.32 15.38
N SER A 33 -12.65 -18.34 15.80
CA SER A 33 -11.33 -18.10 15.21
C SER A 33 -10.37 -19.27 15.42
N ARG A 34 -10.42 -19.95 16.58
CA ARG A 34 -9.66 -21.20 16.80
C ARG A 34 -10.03 -22.27 15.77
N ALA A 35 -11.32 -22.49 15.54
CA ALA A 35 -11.78 -23.46 14.57
C ALA A 35 -11.36 -23.07 13.14
N GLU A 36 -11.44 -21.79 12.79
CA GLU A 36 -11.03 -21.26 11.50
C GLU A 36 -9.53 -21.48 11.24
N LEU A 37 -8.68 -21.15 12.22
CA LEU A 37 -7.22 -21.35 12.15
C LEU A 37 -6.83 -22.83 12.07
N ILE A 38 -7.49 -23.70 12.83
CA ILE A 38 -7.27 -25.15 12.74
C ILE A 38 -7.68 -25.67 11.36
N ASN A 39 -8.84 -25.25 10.83
CA ASN A 39 -9.29 -25.67 9.51
C ASN A 39 -8.33 -25.21 8.41
N ALA A 40 -7.80 -23.98 8.50
CA ALA A 40 -6.78 -23.49 7.59
C ALA A 40 -5.50 -24.33 7.65
N ALA A 41 -5.05 -24.71 8.86
CA ALA A 41 -3.89 -25.58 9.05
C ALA A 41 -4.12 -26.99 8.50
N VAL A 42 -5.31 -27.58 8.71
CA VAL A 42 -5.69 -28.88 8.15
C VAL A 42 -5.68 -28.85 6.62
N LYS A 43 -6.25 -27.80 6.01
CA LYS A 43 -6.19 -27.63 4.55
C LYS A 43 -4.75 -27.50 4.06
N ALA A 44 -3.94 -26.70 4.75
CA ALA A 44 -2.53 -26.49 4.43
C ALA A 44 -1.69 -27.78 4.55
N LEU A 45 -2.07 -28.69 5.45
CA LEU A 45 -1.42 -29.99 5.62
C LEU A 45 -1.60 -30.90 4.39
N ASP A 46 -2.73 -30.78 3.69
CA ASP A 46 -3.02 -31.59 2.49
C ASP A 46 -2.40 -30.99 1.21
N GLU A 47 -1.93 -29.74 1.24
CA GLU A 47 -1.28 -29.08 0.11
C GLU A 47 0.20 -29.47 0.05
N PRO A 48 0.79 -29.78 -1.12
CA PRO A 48 2.23 -30.05 -1.21
C PRO A 48 3.04 -28.77 -0.95
N TRP A 49 4.26 -28.92 -0.45
CA TRP A 49 5.22 -27.81 -0.48
C TRP A 49 5.50 -27.41 -1.94
N SER A 50 5.54 -26.10 -2.21
CA SER A 50 5.94 -25.61 -3.53
C SER A 50 7.38 -26.01 -3.85
N THR A 51 7.66 -26.33 -5.11
CA THR A 51 9.01 -26.57 -5.61
C THR A 51 9.43 -25.36 -6.44
N ILE A 52 10.53 -24.71 -6.08
CA ILE A 52 11.04 -23.52 -6.77
C ILE A 52 12.30 -23.94 -7.54
N LEU A 53 12.24 -23.88 -8.86
CA LEU A 53 13.33 -24.21 -9.77
C LEU A 53 14.16 -22.96 -10.11
N ALA A 54 15.41 -23.19 -10.54
CA ALA A 54 16.26 -22.11 -11.07
C ALA A 54 15.59 -21.38 -12.26
N SER A 55 14.87 -22.12 -13.11
CA SER A 55 14.13 -21.55 -14.24
C SER A 55 13.03 -20.58 -13.81
N ASP A 56 12.37 -20.85 -12.68
CA ASP A 56 11.30 -20.01 -12.16
C ASP A 56 11.86 -18.65 -11.73
N TYR A 57 13.07 -18.65 -11.15
CA TYR A 57 13.77 -17.42 -10.78
C TYR A 57 14.27 -16.66 -12.02
N MET A 58 14.90 -17.37 -12.96
CA MET A 58 15.51 -16.78 -14.16
C MET A 58 14.48 -16.18 -15.12
N GLU A 59 13.23 -16.63 -15.08
CA GLU A 59 12.15 -16.16 -15.97
C GLU A 59 12.06 -14.63 -16.00
N TYR A 60 12.24 -13.97 -14.85
CA TYR A 60 12.22 -12.51 -14.78
C TYR A 60 13.26 -11.85 -15.69
N THR A 61 14.49 -12.36 -15.72
CA THR A 61 15.55 -11.82 -16.60
C THR A 61 15.35 -12.20 -18.07
N GLN A 62 14.55 -13.22 -18.35
CA GLN A 62 14.27 -13.69 -19.71
C GLN A 62 13.12 -12.92 -20.36
N ASN A 63 12.03 -12.68 -19.63
CA ASN A 63 10.80 -12.09 -20.19
C ASN A 63 10.11 -11.07 -19.28
N GLY A 64 10.66 -10.78 -18.09
CA GLY A 64 10.10 -9.82 -17.14
C GLY A 64 8.96 -10.33 -16.27
N ASN A 65 8.58 -11.61 -16.36
CA ASN A 65 7.58 -12.21 -15.47
C ASN A 65 8.16 -12.45 -14.07
N ARG A 66 7.45 -11.98 -13.05
CA ARG A 66 7.76 -12.23 -11.63
C ARG A 66 6.66 -13.01 -10.90
N SER A 67 5.43 -12.97 -11.42
CA SER A 67 4.24 -13.48 -10.73
C SER A 67 4.23 -14.99 -10.55
N ARG A 68 4.85 -15.75 -11.48
CA ARG A 68 4.95 -17.22 -11.37
C ARG A 68 5.87 -17.65 -10.23
N PHE A 69 7.04 -17.03 -10.12
CA PHE A 69 7.94 -17.22 -8.99
C PHE A 69 7.27 -16.80 -7.68
N GLU A 70 6.64 -15.63 -7.66
CA GLU A 70 5.94 -15.10 -6.49
C GLU A 70 4.85 -16.05 -5.99
N ALA A 71 4.05 -16.63 -6.88
CA ALA A 71 3.02 -17.61 -6.51
C ALA A 71 3.62 -18.80 -5.75
N LEU A 72 4.74 -19.36 -6.21
CA LEU A 72 5.43 -20.48 -5.55
C LEU A 72 6.06 -20.05 -4.22
N TYR A 73 6.69 -18.87 -4.21
CA TYR A 73 7.40 -18.30 -3.07
C TYR A 73 6.44 -17.97 -1.92
N PHE A 74 5.34 -17.28 -2.21
CA PHE A 74 4.35 -16.86 -1.20
C PHE A 74 3.49 -18.02 -0.71
N ALA A 75 3.10 -18.96 -1.58
CA ALA A 75 2.34 -20.14 -1.16
C ALA A 75 3.06 -20.93 -0.05
N ARG A 76 4.39 -21.07 -0.14
CA ARG A 76 5.20 -21.70 0.90
C ARG A 76 5.09 -20.99 2.25
N ARG A 77 5.19 -19.67 2.27
CA ARG A 77 5.13 -18.87 3.50
C ARG A 77 3.73 -18.84 4.10
N VAL A 78 2.70 -18.73 3.27
CA VAL A 78 1.30 -18.79 3.71
C VAL A 78 0.96 -20.16 4.31
N LYS A 79 1.41 -21.25 3.67
CA LYS A 79 1.29 -22.62 4.19
C LYS A 79 1.97 -22.75 5.56
N LEU A 80 3.23 -22.33 5.69
CA LEU A 80 3.95 -22.36 6.97
C LEU A 80 3.19 -21.60 8.06
N ASN A 81 2.73 -20.37 7.76
CA ASN A 81 2.01 -19.54 8.70
C ASN A 81 0.70 -20.20 9.17
N ALA A 82 -0.05 -20.84 8.26
CA ALA A 82 -1.28 -21.56 8.61
C ALA A 82 -0.99 -22.73 9.56
N LEU A 83 0.02 -23.56 9.25
CA LEU A 83 0.41 -24.69 10.09
C LEU A 83 0.86 -24.25 11.48
N VAL A 84 1.70 -23.21 11.58
CA VAL A 84 2.22 -22.69 12.85
C VAL A 84 1.08 -22.15 13.73
N LEU A 85 0.15 -21.39 13.17
CA LEU A 85 -1.01 -20.90 13.93
C LEU A 85 -1.91 -22.06 14.34
N GLY A 86 -2.15 -23.03 13.46
CA GLY A 86 -2.85 -24.27 13.80
C GLY A 86 -2.23 -24.99 14.99
N GLU A 87 -0.90 -25.14 15.02
CA GLU A 87 -0.18 -25.77 16.13
C GLU A 87 -0.25 -24.93 17.41
N CYS A 88 -0.18 -23.60 17.32
CA CYS A 88 -0.35 -22.74 18.50
C CYS A 88 -1.72 -22.94 19.16
N ILE A 89 -2.78 -23.05 18.34
CA ILE A 89 -4.15 -23.25 18.80
C ILE A 89 -4.40 -24.70 19.28
N GLU A 90 -4.01 -25.71 18.51
CA GLU A 90 -4.32 -27.12 18.78
C GLU A 90 -3.37 -27.73 19.83
N ALA A 91 -2.06 -27.50 19.68
CA ALA A 91 -0.98 -27.93 20.57
C ALA A 91 -0.98 -29.41 20.96
N VAL A 92 -1.24 -30.27 19.98
CA VAL A 92 -1.13 -31.73 20.10
C VAL A 92 -0.01 -32.31 19.23
N GLY A 93 0.77 -31.46 18.55
CA GLY A 93 1.89 -31.86 17.72
C GLY A 93 1.52 -32.35 16.32
N ARG A 94 0.27 -32.17 15.89
CA ARG A 94 -0.24 -32.67 14.61
C ARG A 94 0.47 -32.03 13.41
N PHE A 95 0.76 -30.73 13.50
CA PHE A 95 1.33 -29.97 12.38
C PHE A 95 2.85 -29.87 12.46
N LEU A 96 3.47 -30.25 13.59
CA LEU A 96 4.91 -30.13 13.82
C LEU A 96 5.79 -30.78 12.73
N PRO A 97 5.52 -32.01 12.24
CA PRO A 97 6.35 -32.61 11.20
C PRO A 97 6.40 -31.74 9.95
N GLU A 98 5.24 -31.23 9.52
CA GLU A 98 5.14 -30.40 8.32
C GLU A 98 5.77 -29.02 8.54
N ILE A 99 5.61 -28.42 9.74
CA ILE A 99 6.28 -27.17 10.11
C ILE A 99 7.81 -27.32 10.01
N ILE A 100 8.37 -28.43 10.50
CA ILE A 100 9.81 -28.72 10.44
C ILE A 100 10.28 -28.77 8.99
N ASP A 101 9.57 -29.49 8.11
CA ASP A 101 9.89 -29.57 6.69
C ASP A 101 9.83 -28.18 6.01
N GLY A 102 8.80 -27.39 6.32
CA GLY A 102 8.67 -26.03 5.81
C GLY A 102 9.80 -25.09 6.23
N LEU A 103 10.19 -25.14 7.51
CA LEU A 103 11.32 -24.37 8.03
C LEU A 103 12.63 -24.79 7.35
N TRP A 104 12.83 -26.10 7.16
CA TRP A 104 14.02 -26.64 6.48
C TRP A 104 14.08 -26.15 5.03
N LEU A 105 12.99 -26.31 4.27
CA LEU A 105 12.89 -25.89 2.87
C LEU A 105 13.14 -24.39 2.67
N ILE A 106 12.62 -23.53 3.56
CA ILE A 106 12.89 -22.08 3.49
C ILE A 106 14.36 -21.79 3.78
N CYS A 107 14.98 -22.50 4.71
CA CYS A 107 16.42 -22.37 4.99
C CYS A 107 17.32 -22.89 3.85
N GLU A 108 16.80 -23.72 2.96
CA GLU A 108 17.52 -24.24 1.78
C GLU A 108 17.38 -23.34 0.54
N GLU A 109 16.46 -22.38 0.52
CA GLU A 109 16.31 -21.44 -0.60
C GLU A 109 17.62 -20.69 -0.85
N SER A 110 18.08 -20.62 -2.11
CA SER A 110 19.36 -19.96 -2.46
C SER A 110 19.33 -18.43 -2.28
N GLY A 111 18.15 -17.83 -2.18
CA GLY A 111 17.95 -16.42 -1.85
C GLY A 111 16.53 -16.20 -1.34
N TRP A 112 16.35 -15.22 -0.45
CA TRP A 112 15.01 -14.88 0.07
C TRP A 112 14.42 -13.64 -0.61
N GLN A 113 15.18 -12.96 -1.46
CA GLN A 113 14.70 -11.85 -2.28
C GLN A 113 13.99 -12.33 -3.54
N LEU A 114 13.02 -11.54 -4.01
CA LEU A 114 12.35 -11.82 -5.29
C LEU A 114 13.28 -11.58 -6.48
N PRO A 115 13.08 -12.28 -7.62
CA PRO A 115 13.88 -12.09 -8.83
C PRO A 115 13.92 -10.64 -9.32
N ALA A 116 12.79 -9.95 -9.23
CA ALA A 116 12.67 -8.54 -9.60
C ALA A 116 13.51 -7.60 -8.74
N HIS A 117 13.91 -8.05 -7.55
CA HIS A 117 14.66 -7.30 -6.55
C HIS A 117 16.12 -7.76 -6.45
N ASN A 118 16.56 -8.72 -7.29
CA ASN A 118 17.89 -9.33 -7.23
C ASN A 118 19.01 -8.42 -7.79
N SER A 119 19.18 -7.27 -7.16
CA SER A 119 20.17 -6.25 -7.49
C SER A 119 20.66 -5.59 -6.19
N HIS A 120 21.94 -5.21 -6.16
CA HIS A 120 22.51 -4.42 -5.06
C HIS A 120 22.39 -2.91 -5.28
N VAL A 121 22.08 -2.49 -6.52
CA VAL A 121 21.96 -1.09 -6.89
C VAL A 121 20.51 -0.81 -7.26
N ARG A 122 19.94 0.29 -6.73
CA ARG A 122 18.58 0.73 -7.08
C ARG A 122 18.48 0.94 -8.58
N GLY A 123 17.47 0.34 -9.21
CA GLY A 123 17.29 0.40 -10.67
C GLY A 123 18.35 -0.36 -11.48
N GLY A 124 19.32 -1.01 -10.83
CA GLY A 124 20.38 -1.77 -11.50
C GLY A 124 19.88 -3.05 -12.20
N PRO A 125 20.76 -3.70 -12.98
CA PRO A 125 20.45 -4.97 -13.64
C PRO A 125 20.16 -6.06 -12.60
N ARG A 126 19.16 -6.89 -12.87
CA ARG A 126 18.84 -8.03 -12.00
C ARG A 126 19.70 -9.22 -12.39
N THR A 127 20.34 -9.83 -11.40
CA THR A 127 21.13 -11.04 -11.61
C THR A 127 20.17 -12.22 -11.86
N PRO A 128 20.43 -13.11 -12.84
CA PRO A 128 19.49 -14.19 -13.17
C PRO A 128 19.24 -15.21 -12.06
N LEU A 129 20.16 -15.32 -11.10
CA LEU A 129 20.06 -16.22 -9.95
C LEU A 129 20.53 -15.49 -8.69
N PRO A 130 20.00 -15.86 -7.51
CA PRO A 130 20.47 -15.32 -6.24
C PRO A 130 21.86 -15.88 -5.90
N ASP A 131 22.72 -15.05 -5.30
CA ASP A 131 24.02 -15.49 -4.76
C ASP A 131 23.92 -15.62 -3.23
N PRO A 132 23.98 -16.84 -2.66
CA PRO A 132 23.93 -17.06 -1.21
C PRO A 132 25.08 -16.41 -0.43
N GLN A 133 26.21 -16.11 -1.09
CA GLN A 133 27.38 -15.46 -0.46
C GLN A 133 27.27 -13.94 -0.50
N ASN A 134 26.36 -13.40 -1.30
CA ASN A 134 26.15 -11.97 -1.51
C ASN A 134 24.66 -11.64 -1.46
N PRO A 135 24.00 -11.82 -0.29
CA PRO A 135 22.56 -11.68 -0.17
C PRO A 135 22.09 -10.24 -0.40
N VAL A 136 20.86 -10.12 -0.93
CA VAL A 136 20.14 -8.85 -1.04
C VAL A 136 19.05 -8.83 0.04
N ILE A 137 19.03 -7.76 0.83
CA ILE A 137 17.92 -7.50 1.75
C ILE A 137 16.86 -6.71 0.99
N ASP A 138 15.84 -7.39 0.50
CA ASP A 138 14.60 -6.78 0.01
C ASP A 138 13.47 -6.93 1.04
N LEU A 139 12.28 -6.46 0.67
CA LEU A 139 11.05 -6.53 1.46
C LEU A 139 10.82 -7.95 2.02
N PHE A 140 10.94 -8.95 1.15
CA PHE A 140 10.51 -10.32 1.42
C PHE A 140 11.60 -11.18 2.07
N ALA A 141 12.88 -10.85 1.85
CA ALA A 141 13.98 -11.41 2.59
C ALA A 141 13.92 -11.00 4.06
N ALA A 142 13.70 -9.72 4.33
CA ALA A 142 13.52 -9.21 5.69
C ALA A 142 12.31 -9.86 6.36
N GLU A 143 11.18 -9.91 5.66
CA GLU A 143 9.94 -10.52 6.18
C GLU A 143 10.06 -12.04 6.41
N THR A 144 10.74 -12.77 5.53
CA THR A 144 11.06 -14.19 5.75
C THR A 144 11.84 -14.37 7.05
N SER A 145 12.80 -13.49 7.33
CA SER A 145 13.58 -13.56 8.56
C SER A 145 12.79 -13.24 9.82
N ALA A 146 11.82 -12.34 9.74
CA ALA A 146 10.90 -12.04 10.84
C ALA A 146 9.97 -13.23 11.12
N ASN A 147 9.44 -13.87 10.06
CA ASN A 147 8.64 -15.09 10.19
C ASN A 147 9.44 -16.22 10.86
N LEU A 148 10.64 -16.52 10.36
CA LEU A 148 11.47 -17.59 10.92
C LEU A 148 11.86 -17.32 12.38
N ALA A 149 12.17 -16.08 12.73
CA ALA A 149 12.42 -15.68 14.11
C ALA A 149 11.17 -15.88 15.00
N LEU A 150 10.00 -15.47 14.53
CA LEU A 150 8.74 -15.62 15.27
C LEU A 150 8.34 -17.09 15.45
N VAL A 151 8.48 -17.93 14.41
CA VAL A 151 8.21 -19.38 14.54
C VAL A 151 9.17 -20.00 15.57
N SER A 152 10.45 -19.64 15.51
CA SER A 152 11.44 -20.12 16.47
C SER A 152 11.14 -19.68 17.90
N HIS A 153 10.61 -18.47 18.08
CA HIS A 153 10.17 -17.97 19.38
C HIS A 153 8.93 -18.72 19.90
N LEU A 154 7.90 -18.87 19.08
CA LEU A 154 6.62 -19.48 19.48
C LEU A 154 6.73 -20.99 19.76
N LEU A 155 7.57 -21.69 19.00
CA LEU A 155 7.70 -23.15 19.03
C LEU A 155 9.05 -23.62 19.60
N ALA A 156 9.77 -22.75 20.32
CA ALA A 156 11.12 -23.06 20.82
C ALA A 156 11.23 -24.42 21.54
N PRO A 157 10.28 -24.83 22.41
CA PRO A 157 10.35 -26.13 23.09
C PRO A 157 10.20 -27.35 22.17
N GLN A 158 9.61 -27.18 20.98
CA GLN A 158 9.31 -28.25 20.04
C GLN A 158 10.35 -28.39 18.92
N LEU A 159 11.20 -27.38 18.70
CA LEU A 159 12.20 -27.40 17.65
C LEU A 159 13.49 -28.08 18.12
N ASP A 160 14.04 -28.95 17.27
CA ASP A 160 15.37 -29.52 17.49
C ASP A 160 16.46 -28.43 17.46
N THR A 161 17.49 -28.62 18.28
CA THR A 161 18.60 -27.66 18.44
C THR A 161 19.36 -27.39 17.13
N ILE A 162 19.47 -28.38 16.23
CA ILE A 162 20.12 -28.22 14.93
C ILE A 162 19.28 -27.30 14.04
N LEU A 163 17.96 -27.52 14.00
CA LEU A 163 17.05 -26.68 13.21
C LEU A 163 17.03 -25.23 13.74
N ALA A 164 16.93 -25.04 15.06
CA ALA A 164 16.97 -23.72 15.67
C ALA A 164 18.31 -22.99 15.36
N THR A 165 19.43 -23.71 15.42
CA THR A 165 20.75 -23.17 15.07
C THR A 165 20.84 -22.83 13.58
N ARG A 166 20.29 -23.67 12.70
CA ARG A 166 20.23 -23.43 11.26
C ARG A 166 19.45 -22.16 10.94
N ILE A 167 18.24 -22.00 11.50
CA ILE A 167 17.42 -20.79 11.33
C ILE A 167 18.20 -19.55 11.75
N SER A 168 18.81 -19.59 12.95
CA SER A 168 19.61 -18.50 13.49
C SER A 168 20.77 -18.13 12.55
N SER A 169 21.50 -19.13 12.05
CA SER A 169 22.62 -18.94 11.11
C SER A 169 22.19 -18.33 9.79
N GLU A 170 21.07 -18.78 9.21
CA GLU A 170 20.57 -18.24 7.94
C GLU A 170 20.12 -16.79 8.10
N ILE A 171 19.43 -16.44 9.19
CA ILE A 171 19.06 -15.05 9.48
C ILE A 171 20.31 -14.18 9.63
N ASP A 172 21.32 -14.64 10.37
CA ASP A 172 22.55 -13.86 10.56
C ASP A 172 23.34 -13.66 9.28
N GLN A 173 23.45 -14.70 8.44
CA GLN A 173 24.16 -14.63 7.17
C GLN A 173 23.43 -13.73 6.16
N ARG A 174 22.10 -13.81 6.09
CA ARG A 174 21.31 -13.15 5.02
C ARG A 174 20.84 -11.75 5.40
N ILE A 175 20.61 -11.49 6.69
CA ILE A 175 19.98 -10.27 7.17
C ILE A 175 20.89 -9.53 8.14
N THR A 176 21.18 -10.09 9.32
CA THR A 176 21.85 -9.33 10.40
C THR A 176 23.22 -8.82 9.97
N LYS A 177 24.09 -9.68 9.44
CA LYS A 177 25.46 -9.28 9.03
C LYS A 177 25.43 -8.31 7.84
N PRO A 178 24.70 -8.57 6.73
CA PRO A 178 24.64 -7.62 5.63
C PRO A 178 24.04 -6.27 6.04
N TYR A 179 23.01 -6.26 6.88
CA TYR A 179 22.38 -5.05 7.39
C TYR A 179 23.36 -4.14 8.15
N LEU A 180 24.25 -4.72 8.95
CA LEU A 180 25.22 -3.96 9.76
C LEU A 180 26.54 -3.65 9.03
N SER A 181 26.84 -4.33 7.93
CA SER A 181 28.14 -4.20 7.25
C SER A 181 28.06 -3.53 5.88
N ARG A 182 26.86 -3.25 5.35
CA ARG A 182 26.67 -2.73 3.99
C ARG A 182 25.53 -1.73 3.95
N HIS A 183 25.69 -0.71 3.11
CA HIS A 183 24.60 0.21 2.77
C HIS A 183 23.70 -0.41 1.70
N PHE A 184 22.40 -0.38 1.93
CA PHE A 184 21.38 -0.60 0.91
C PHE A 184 20.65 0.72 0.67
N TRP A 185 20.28 1.02 -0.57
CA TRP A 185 19.66 2.30 -0.93
C TRP A 185 18.42 2.65 -0.08
N TRP A 186 17.66 1.65 0.39
CA TRP A 186 16.46 1.85 1.20
C TRP A 186 16.79 2.15 2.66
N MET A 187 18.05 2.06 3.09
CA MET A 187 18.46 2.47 4.43
C MET A 187 18.48 4.00 4.59
N GLY A 188 18.59 4.73 3.49
CA GLY A 188 18.66 6.19 3.47
C GLY A 188 20.04 6.73 3.83
N ASN A 189 20.55 7.61 2.98
CA ASN A 189 21.78 8.36 3.20
C ASN A 189 21.67 9.77 2.58
N GLY A 190 21.49 10.79 3.42
CA GLY A 190 21.38 12.18 2.97
C GLY A 190 20.13 12.44 2.14
N ASP A 191 20.33 12.76 0.86
CA ASP A 191 19.26 13.16 -0.08
C ASP A 191 18.64 11.98 -0.85
N GLU A 192 19.02 10.73 -0.55
CA GLU A 192 18.33 9.57 -1.12
C GLU A 192 16.83 9.66 -0.85
N ARG A 193 16.02 9.56 -1.92
CA ARG A 193 14.55 9.52 -1.82
C ARG A 193 14.10 8.15 -1.35
N MET A 194 13.40 8.11 -0.24
CA MET A 194 12.84 6.93 0.39
C MET A 194 11.45 6.62 -0.13
N ASN A 195 11.02 5.39 0.14
CA ASN A 195 9.67 4.90 -0.12
C ASN A 195 9.34 3.79 0.88
N ASN A 196 8.21 3.09 0.68
CA ASN A 196 7.75 1.99 1.53
C ASN A 196 8.82 0.94 1.88
N TRP A 197 9.84 0.71 1.04
CA TRP A 197 10.92 -0.24 1.33
C TRP A 197 11.61 0.03 2.65
N THR A 198 11.83 1.30 2.95
CA THR A 198 12.56 1.74 4.14
C THR A 198 11.85 1.28 5.41
N ALA A 199 10.57 1.63 5.54
CA ALA A 199 9.76 1.28 6.71
C ALA A 199 9.48 -0.22 6.78
N TRP A 200 9.13 -0.85 5.64
CA TRP A 200 8.82 -2.28 5.56
C TRP A 200 10.02 -3.15 5.97
N ILE A 201 11.20 -2.88 5.42
CA ILE A 201 12.39 -3.68 5.73
C ILE A 201 12.83 -3.42 7.17
N THR A 202 12.85 -2.15 7.59
CA THR A 202 13.30 -1.79 8.94
C THR A 202 12.49 -2.48 10.03
N GLN A 203 11.14 -2.53 9.94
CA GLN A 203 10.35 -3.24 10.94
C GLN A 203 10.68 -4.74 11.00
N ASN A 204 10.97 -5.39 9.87
CA ASN A 204 11.18 -6.83 9.84
C ASN A 204 12.59 -7.19 10.31
N VAL A 205 13.58 -6.33 10.06
CA VAL A 205 14.91 -6.45 10.67
C VAL A 205 14.83 -6.28 12.19
N LEU A 206 14.03 -5.32 12.69
CA LEU A 206 13.77 -5.15 14.12
C LEU A 206 13.09 -6.39 14.72
N LEU A 207 11.99 -6.86 14.12
CA LEU A 207 11.31 -8.09 14.55
C LEU A 207 12.26 -9.28 14.59
N SER A 208 13.01 -9.52 13.51
CA SER A 208 13.96 -10.63 13.44
C SER A 208 15.04 -10.56 14.52
N THR A 209 15.53 -9.36 14.84
CA THR A 209 16.57 -9.14 15.85
C THR A 209 16.06 -9.36 17.27
N PHE A 210 14.87 -8.84 17.60
CA PHE A 210 14.35 -8.80 18.96
C PHE A 210 13.52 -10.02 19.36
N LEU A 211 13.01 -10.80 18.41
CA LEU A 211 12.41 -12.12 18.66
C LEU A 211 13.46 -13.23 18.85
N ARG A 212 14.75 -12.91 18.72
CA ARG A 212 15.87 -13.84 18.88
C ARG A 212 16.72 -13.50 20.12
N PRO A 213 17.42 -14.49 20.69
CA PRO A 213 18.42 -14.27 21.73
C PRO A 213 19.67 -13.60 21.14
N THR A 214 19.57 -12.30 20.86
CA THR A 214 20.61 -11.48 20.23
C THR A 214 21.38 -10.69 21.29
N ASP A 215 22.71 -10.57 21.13
CA ASP A 215 23.54 -9.81 22.05
C ASP A 215 23.26 -8.30 22.01
N GLN A 216 23.62 -7.60 23.08
CA GLN A 216 23.29 -6.17 23.25
C GLN A 216 24.01 -5.26 22.24
N VAL A 217 25.22 -5.63 21.79
CA VAL A 217 25.96 -4.83 20.80
C VAL A 217 25.23 -4.87 19.47
N THR A 218 24.81 -6.07 19.04
CA THR A 218 24.02 -6.25 17.83
C THR A 218 22.65 -5.56 17.94
N ARG A 219 21.92 -5.74 19.05
CA ARG A 219 20.62 -5.04 19.28
C ARG A 219 20.77 -3.53 19.16
N ARG A 220 21.79 -2.96 19.82
CA ARG A 220 22.06 -1.51 19.78
C ARG A 220 22.34 -1.04 18.35
N ALA A 221 23.22 -1.73 17.63
CA ALA A 221 23.58 -1.36 16.25
C ALA A 221 22.37 -1.43 15.30
N VAL A 222 21.51 -2.45 15.44
CA VAL A 222 20.29 -2.58 14.65
C VAL A 222 19.31 -1.44 14.95
N VAL A 223 19.08 -1.12 16.22
CA VAL A 223 18.18 -0.02 16.61
C VAL A 223 18.68 1.33 16.09
N GLU A 224 19.98 1.62 16.22
CA GLU A 224 20.54 2.87 15.72
C GLU A 224 20.41 3.01 14.21
N GLN A 225 20.64 1.92 13.46
CA GLN A 225 20.44 1.94 12.01
C GLN A 225 18.96 2.08 11.66
N GLY A 226 18.07 1.36 12.36
CA GLY A 226 16.63 1.45 12.15
C GLY A 226 16.09 2.87 12.39
N LEU A 227 16.50 3.53 13.48
CA LEU A 227 16.11 4.90 13.77
C LEU A 227 16.59 5.89 12.69
N LYS A 228 17.80 5.72 12.15
CA LYS A 228 18.30 6.53 11.03
C LYS A 228 17.48 6.32 9.76
N SER A 229 17.16 5.07 9.44
CA SER A 229 16.35 4.73 8.27
C SER A 229 14.92 5.24 8.39
N LEU A 230 14.28 5.16 9.57
CA LEU A 230 12.96 5.77 9.80
C LEU A 230 13.01 7.30 9.75
N ASP A 231 14.11 7.93 10.18
CA ASP A 231 14.32 9.38 10.05
C ASP A 231 14.42 9.81 8.58
N ALA A 232 15.16 9.04 7.78
CA ALA A 232 15.25 9.23 6.33
C ALA A 232 13.90 9.03 5.64
N PHE A 233 13.12 8.02 6.06
CA PHE A 233 11.81 7.74 5.49
C PHE A 233 10.80 8.87 5.75
N GLN A 234 10.68 9.33 7.00
CA GLN A 234 9.73 10.39 7.30
C GLN A 234 10.10 11.74 6.67
N LYS A 235 11.38 11.95 6.32
CA LYS A 235 11.86 13.19 5.68
C LYS A 235 11.10 13.48 4.39
N ASP A 236 10.78 12.44 3.62
CA ASP A 236 10.11 12.57 2.32
C ASP A 236 8.58 12.61 2.43
N TYR A 237 8.02 12.43 3.63
CA TYR A 237 6.62 12.75 3.90
C TYR A 237 6.49 14.24 4.20
N ALA A 238 5.49 14.89 3.61
CA ALA A 238 5.08 16.22 4.02
C ALA A 238 4.48 16.20 5.45
N ASP A 239 4.35 17.38 6.07
CA ASP A 239 3.82 17.52 7.44
C ASP A 239 2.35 17.12 7.56
N ASP A 240 1.62 17.10 6.45
CA ASP A 240 0.23 16.61 6.38
C ASP A 240 0.13 15.08 6.43
N GLY A 241 1.25 14.36 6.40
CA GLY A 241 1.34 12.91 6.56
C GLY A 241 0.78 12.08 5.41
N ALA A 242 0.46 12.70 4.27
CA ALA A 242 -0.10 11.95 3.14
C ALA A 242 0.87 10.88 2.63
N CYS A 243 0.36 9.69 2.31
CA CYS A 243 1.14 8.65 1.64
C CYS A 243 1.03 8.86 0.14
N GLU A 244 2.08 9.41 -0.49
CA GLU A 244 2.12 9.64 -1.95
C GLU A 244 1.94 8.34 -2.76
N GLU A 245 2.33 7.19 -2.20
CA GLU A 245 2.21 5.87 -2.82
C GLU A 245 0.77 5.30 -2.75
N GLY A 246 -0.17 6.03 -2.18
CA GLY A 246 -1.59 5.70 -2.16
C GLY A 246 -2.04 4.76 -1.03
N ALA A 247 -3.33 4.42 -1.05
CA ALA A 247 -4.01 3.75 0.05
C ALA A 247 -3.51 2.32 0.32
N LEU A 248 -3.04 1.60 -0.70
CA LEU A 248 -2.45 0.26 -0.53
C LEU A 248 -1.10 0.35 0.20
N TYR A 249 -0.22 1.24 -0.28
CA TYR A 249 1.12 1.35 0.27
C TYR A 249 1.15 2.01 1.66
N TYR A 250 0.11 2.74 2.08
CA TYR A 250 -0.07 3.12 3.49
C TYR A 250 0.13 1.92 4.45
N GLY A 251 -0.40 0.75 4.11
CA GLY A 251 -0.27 -0.47 4.92
C GLY A 251 1.15 -1.06 4.92
N HIS A 252 1.93 -0.77 3.88
CA HIS A 252 3.30 -1.22 3.68
C HIS A 252 4.35 -0.15 4.03
N ALA A 253 3.92 1.06 4.35
CA ALA A 253 4.76 2.21 4.65
C ALA A 253 4.46 2.70 6.07
N THR A 254 3.40 3.48 6.26
CA THR A 254 3.02 4.05 7.56
C THR A 254 2.81 3.00 8.64
N LEU A 255 2.00 1.96 8.38
CA LEU A 255 1.75 0.94 9.40
C LEU A 255 3.03 0.15 9.75
N CYS A 256 3.95 -0.02 8.80
CA CYS A 256 5.25 -0.66 9.03
C CYS A 256 6.16 0.20 9.92
N LEU A 257 6.18 1.53 9.68
CA LEU A 257 6.89 2.48 10.54
C LEU A 257 6.39 2.35 12.00
N PHE A 258 5.07 2.30 12.22
CA PHE A 258 4.53 2.12 13.56
C PHE A 258 4.83 0.76 14.18
N THR A 259 4.87 -0.33 13.40
CA THR A 259 5.35 -1.62 13.92
C THR A 259 6.79 -1.50 14.41
N GLY A 260 7.67 -0.84 13.64
CA GLY A 260 9.04 -0.58 14.05
C GLY A 260 9.13 0.20 15.36
N LEU A 261 8.32 1.25 15.51
CA LEU A 261 8.23 2.02 16.75
C LEU A 261 7.68 1.20 17.92
N ALA A 262 6.73 0.29 17.69
CA ALA A 262 6.21 -0.60 18.73
C ALA A 262 7.29 -1.55 19.27
N VAL A 263 8.13 -2.12 18.39
CA VAL A 263 9.29 -2.93 18.82
C VAL A 263 10.25 -2.11 19.68
N LEU A 264 10.53 -0.88 19.25
CA LEU A 264 11.42 0.04 19.98
C LEU A 264 10.86 0.46 21.33
N GLU A 265 9.56 0.75 21.42
CA GLU A 265 8.91 1.15 22.67
C GLU A 265 8.90 0.02 23.69
N GLU A 266 8.69 -1.23 23.29
CA GLU A 266 8.75 -2.35 24.23
C GLU A 266 10.20 -2.66 24.67
N ALA A 267 11.15 -2.60 23.73
CA ALA A 267 12.57 -2.83 24.03
C ALA A 267 13.22 -1.69 24.83
N ALA A 268 12.72 -0.46 24.68
CA ALA A 268 13.19 0.73 25.38
C ALA A 268 12.00 1.62 25.81
N PRO A 269 11.28 1.24 26.88
CA PRO A 269 10.06 1.94 27.31
C PRO A 269 10.27 3.43 27.55
N GLY A 270 9.36 4.25 27.01
CA GLY A 270 9.33 5.70 27.14
C GLY A 270 10.13 6.46 26.07
N VAL A 271 10.90 5.79 25.22
CA VAL A 271 11.75 6.46 24.22
C VAL A 271 10.92 7.01 23.05
N THR A 272 9.88 6.31 22.59
CA THR A 272 9.12 6.75 21.40
C THR A 272 7.99 7.71 21.72
N GLY A 273 7.66 7.92 23.00
CA GLY A 273 6.50 8.69 23.42
C GLY A 273 6.47 10.13 22.92
N ALA A 274 7.63 10.78 22.76
CA ALA A 274 7.72 12.14 22.21
C ALA A 274 7.30 12.18 20.74
N VAL A 275 7.87 11.30 19.91
CA VAL A 275 7.58 11.27 18.46
C VAL A 275 6.14 10.82 18.17
N LEU A 276 5.57 9.90 18.98
CA LEU A 276 4.17 9.47 18.82
C LEU A 276 3.14 10.59 19.07
N ARG A 277 3.55 11.70 19.70
CA ARG A 277 2.70 12.88 19.89
C ARG A 277 2.84 13.92 18.78
N GLU A 278 3.78 13.74 17.85
CA GLU A 278 3.95 14.65 16.73
C GLU A 278 2.75 14.60 15.79
N ASN A 279 2.29 15.79 15.37
CA ASN A 279 1.13 15.92 14.48
C ASN A 279 1.36 15.17 13.16
N LYS A 280 2.58 15.20 12.62
CA LYS A 280 2.94 14.51 11.39
C LYS A 280 2.64 13.01 11.46
N LEU A 281 3.05 12.32 12.53
CA LEU A 281 2.79 10.88 12.68
C LEU A 281 1.30 10.58 12.88
N ARG A 282 0.58 11.44 13.61
CA ARG A 282 -0.88 11.34 13.72
C ARG A 282 -1.55 11.48 12.35
N SER A 283 -1.13 12.47 11.53
CA SER A 283 -1.67 12.67 10.19
C SER A 283 -1.36 11.49 9.26
N MET A 284 -0.13 10.96 9.34
CA MET A 284 0.24 9.74 8.61
C MET A 284 -0.69 8.58 8.98
N ALA A 285 -0.92 8.34 10.27
CA ALA A 285 -1.80 7.27 10.74
C ALA A 285 -3.26 7.46 10.31
N GLU A 286 -3.75 8.70 10.32
CA GLU A 286 -5.13 8.99 9.97
C GLU A 286 -5.41 9.02 8.46
N PHE A 287 -4.37 9.06 7.62
CA PHE A 287 -4.48 9.17 6.16
C PHE A 287 -5.54 8.24 5.56
N ILE A 288 -5.51 6.96 5.93
CA ILE A 288 -6.38 5.92 5.36
C ILE A 288 -7.87 6.20 5.55
N ARG A 289 -8.26 6.87 6.65
CA ARG A 289 -9.67 7.20 6.93
C ARG A 289 -10.22 8.22 5.94
N HIS A 290 -9.35 9.08 5.41
CA HIS A 290 -9.70 10.05 4.38
C HIS A 290 -9.66 9.46 2.98
N MET A 291 -9.00 8.32 2.78
CA MET A 291 -8.99 7.62 1.50
C MET A 291 -10.17 6.65 1.36
N HIS A 292 -10.74 6.17 2.47
CA HIS A 292 -11.89 5.28 2.48
C HIS A 292 -13.14 5.95 1.89
N VAL A 293 -13.82 5.25 0.98
CA VAL A 293 -15.08 5.68 0.38
C VAL A 293 -16.24 4.92 1.02
N ALA A 294 -16.44 3.65 0.70
CA ALA A 294 -17.54 2.84 1.22
C ALA A 294 -17.14 1.37 1.14
N ASP A 295 -17.58 0.54 2.09
CA ASP A 295 -17.24 -0.88 2.11
C ASP A 295 -15.75 -1.12 1.85
N ASP A 296 -15.35 -1.94 0.87
CA ASP A 296 -13.95 -2.21 0.50
C ASP A 296 -13.33 -1.17 -0.47
N GLN A 297 -14.00 -0.04 -0.72
CA GLN A 297 -13.59 0.94 -1.71
C GLN A 297 -12.78 2.10 -1.13
N PHE A 298 -11.75 2.50 -1.87
CA PHE A 298 -10.86 3.60 -1.54
C PHE A 298 -10.58 4.45 -2.79
N PHE A 299 -10.29 5.74 -2.60
CA PHE A 299 -9.65 6.53 -3.64
C PHE A 299 -8.27 5.94 -3.92
N ASN A 300 -8.05 5.47 -5.16
CA ASN A 300 -6.94 4.60 -5.53
C ASN A 300 -5.90 5.24 -6.44
N PHE A 301 -5.44 6.44 -6.08
CA PHE A 301 -4.30 7.06 -6.75
C PHE A 301 -3.02 6.22 -6.57
N ALA A 302 -2.07 6.42 -7.48
CA ALA A 302 -0.83 5.66 -7.57
C ALA A 302 -1.11 4.15 -7.78
N ASP A 303 -0.16 3.28 -7.45
CA ASP A 303 -0.28 1.84 -7.63
C ASP A 303 -1.21 1.15 -6.60
N ALA A 304 -2.44 1.65 -6.44
CA ALA A 304 -3.46 1.10 -5.55
C ALA A 304 -4.66 0.50 -6.33
N PRO A 305 -5.23 -0.62 -5.87
CA PRO A 305 -6.53 -1.08 -6.34
C PRO A 305 -7.64 -0.19 -5.76
N ALA A 306 -8.74 -0.03 -6.51
CA ALA A 306 -9.93 0.65 -6.01
C ALA A 306 -10.67 -0.13 -4.93
N ARG A 307 -10.46 -1.45 -4.87
CA ARG A 307 -11.08 -2.34 -3.89
C ARG A 307 -10.02 -3.16 -3.17
N PHE A 308 -9.98 -3.04 -1.84
CA PHE A 308 -9.21 -3.94 -0.99
C PHE A 308 -9.78 -3.97 0.44
N GLU A 309 -9.62 -5.11 1.11
CA GLU A 309 -10.05 -5.29 2.50
C GLU A 309 -8.88 -5.04 3.46
N THR A 310 -9.12 -4.24 4.50
CA THR A 310 -8.23 -4.06 5.65
C THR A 310 -8.80 -4.86 6.82
N SER A 311 -7.96 -5.60 7.55
CA SER A 311 -8.42 -6.25 8.80
C SER A 311 -8.90 -5.24 9.86
N GLY A 312 -8.46 -3.99 9.81
CA GLY A 312 -8.69 -2.96 10.82
C GLY A 312 -7.78 -3.07 12.05
N LEU A 313 -7.18 -4.23 12.35
CA LEU A 313 -6.40 -4.41 13.57
C LEU A 313 -5.18 -3.50 13.66
N ARG A 314 -4.36 -3.45 12.60
CA ARG A 314 -3.11 -2.69 12.62
C ARG A 314 -3.41 -1.20 12.79
N GLU A 315 -4.42 -0.71 12.09
CA GLU A 315 -4.95 0.65 12.24
C GLU A 315 -5.46 0.92 13.66
N TYR A 316 -6.15 -0.05 14.29
CA TYR A 316 -6.61 0.07 15.66
C TYR A 316 -5.44 0.23 16.65
N LEU A 317 -4.42 -0.62 16.53
CA LEU A 317 -3.22 -0.56 17.38
C LEU A 317 -2.47 0.76 17.19
N VAL A 318 -2.32 1.23 15.95
CA VAL A 318 -1.72 2.54 15.66
C VAL A 318 -2.58 3.67 16.24
N GLY A 319 -3.90 3.60 16.10
CA GLY A 319 -4.83 4.57 16.67
C GLY A 319 -4.74 4.67 18.18
N LYS A 320 -4.44 3.57 18.88
CA LYS A 320 -4.09 3.60 20.31
C LYS A 320 -2.76 4.30 20.55
N ALA A 321 -1.71 3.94 19.80
CA ALA A 321 -0.37 4.49 19.95
C ALA A 321 -0.31 6.02 19.77
N VAL A 322 -1.06 6.57 18.81
CA VAL A 322 -1.12 8.02 18.56
C VAL A 322 -2.29 8.72 19.26
N ALA A 323 -3.05 8.00 20.11
CA ALA A 323 -4.25 8.52 20.77
C ALA A 323 -5.24 9.18 19.77
N SER A 324 -5.57 8.48 18.68
CA SER A 324 -6.60 8.87 17.70
C SER A 324 -7.86 8.00 17.88
N PRO A 325 -8.91 8.51 18.57
CA PRO A 325 -10.17 7.78 18.66
C PRO A 325 -10.88 7.66 17.31
N GLN A 326 -10.64 8.58 16.36
CA GLN A 326 -11.20 8.52 15.01
C GLN A 326 -10.61 7.34 14.23
N LEU A 327 -9.30 7.12 14.32
CA LEU A 327 -8.66 5.96 13.67
C LEU A 327 -9.11 4.64 14.32
N GLN A 328 -9.20 4.59 15.65
CA GLN A 328 -9.74 3.42 16.36
C GLN A 328 -11.18 3.12 15.94
N ALA A 329 -12.03 4.15 15.80
CA ALA A 329 -13.41 3.99 15.38
C ALA A 329 -13.53 3.47 13.94
N PHE A 330 -12.74 4.04 13.02
CA PHE A 330 -12.63 3.55 11.64
C PHE A 330 -12.20 2.09 11.62
N ALA A 331 -11.10 1.78 12.29
CA ALA A 331 -10.52 0.44 12.38
C ALA A 331 -11.50 -0.62 12.91
N VAL A 332 -12.28 -0.29 13.94
CA VAL A 332 -13.29 -1.19 14.51
C VAL A 332 -14.45 -1.44 13.54
N ASP A 333 -14.92 -0.43 12.81
CA ASP A 333 -15.93 -0.65 11.75
C ASP A 333 -15.38 -1.54 10.63
N ARG A 334 -14.12 -1.32 10.19
CA ARG A 334 -13.44 -2.17 9.21
C ARG A 334 -13.36 -3.63 9.69
N TRP A 335 -12.89 -3.84 10.92
CA TRP A 335 -12.75 -5.18 11.49
C TRP A 335 -14.08 -5.91 11.56
N LYS A 336 -15.17 -5.25 11.98
CA LYS A 336 -16.52 -5.85 12.07
C LYS A 336 -17.11 -6.26 10.71
N ARG A 337 -16.69 -5.61 9.62
CA ARG A 337 -17.14 -5.92 8.25
C ARG A 337 -16.21 -6.85 7.48
N SER A 338 -14.98 -7.03 7.97
CA SER A 338 -13.92 -7.73 7.27
C SER A 338 -14.11 -9.24 7.31
N SER A 339 -14.19 -9.87 6.14
CA SER A 339 -14.11 -11.33 6.03
C SER A 339 -12.70 -11.85 6.36
N LYS A 340 -11.68 -10.99 6.21
CA LYS A 340 -10.26 -11.31 6.41
C LYS A 340 -9.69 -10.85 7.76
N HIS A 341 -10.54 -10.80 8.80
CA HIS A 341 -10.14 -10.32 10.12
C HIS A 341 -8.96 -11.10 10.76
N LEU A 342 -8.78 -12.38 10.41
CA LEU A 342 -7.62 -13.20 10.82
C LEU A 342 -6.42 -13.14 9.86
N MET A 343 -6.52 -12.39 8.75
CA MET A 343 -5.43 -12.18 7.79
C MET A 343 -4.82 -13.48 7.22
N GLN A 344 -5.64 -14.48 6.89
CA GLN A 344 -5.11 -15.79 6.49
C GLN A 344 -4.26 -15.80 5.22
N ASP A 345 -4.51 -14.84 4.31
CA ASP A 345 -3.76 -14.66 3.07
C ASP A 345 -2.44 -13.89 3.29
N GLU A 346 -2.20 -13.33 4.48
CA GLU A 346 -0.98 -12.57 4.77
C GLU A 346 0.22 -13.50 4.96
N TRP A 347 1.32 -13.14 4.30
CA TRP A 347 2.60 -13.81 4.46
C TRP A 347 3.36 -13.30 5.70
N ASN A 348 2.98 -12.16 6.30
CA ASN A 348 3.55 -11.72 7.57
C ASN A 348 2.96 -12.50 8.75
N LEU A 349 3.75 -13.34 9.42
CA LEU A 349 3.26 -14.11 10.56
C LEU A 349 2.95 -13.22 11.77
N TRP A 350 3.70 -12.15 11.97
CA TRP A 350 3.49 -11.23 13.10
C TRP A 350 2.11 -10.58 13.04
N TYR A 351 1.67 -10.13 11.85
CA TYR A 351 0.34 -9.54 11.71
C TYR A 351 -0.79 -10.53 12.04
N ARG A 352 -0.63 -11.80 11.63
CA ARG A 352 -1.60 -12.87 11.92
C ARG A 352 -1.60 -13.29 13.39
N VAL A 353 -0.45 -13.24 14.06
CA VAL A 353 -0.38 -13.45 15.51
C VAL A 353 -1.11 -12.31 16.22
N GLN A 354 -0.88 -11.07 15.81
CA GLN A 354 -1.58 -9.92 16.38
C GLN A 354 -3.10 -10.03 16.20
N SER A 355 -3.61 -10.54 15.07
CA SER A 355 -5.05 -10.65 14.84
C SER A 355 -5.73 -11.62 15.81
N ALA A 356 -5.09 -12.75 16.12
CA ALA A 356 -5.56 -13.65 17.15
C ALA A 356 -5.49 -13.04 18.57
N LEU A 357 -4.45 -12.24 18.86
CA LEU A 357 -4.28 -11.60 20.17
C LEU A 357 -5.25 -10.43 20.40
N GLY A 358 -5.53 -9.63 19.36
CA GLY A 358 -6.35 -8.43 19.44
C GLY A 358 -7.86 -8.66 19.28
N GLU A 359 -8.28 -9.88 18.97
CA GLU A 359 -9.67 -10.22 18.67
C GLU A 359 -10.65 -9.81 19.78
N GLY A 360 -10.34 -10.19 21.03
CA GLY A 360 -11.19 -9.88 22.17
C GLY A 360 -11.36 -8.37 22.39
N GLU A 361 -10.27 -7.61 22.31
CA GLU A 361 -10.30 -6.15 22.48
C GLU A 361 -11.15 -5.47 21.39
N LEU A 362 -11.01 -5.89 20.12
CA LEU A 362 -11.79 -5.35 19.00
C LEU A 362 -13.27 -5.75 19.06
N ALA A 363 -13.58 -6.95 19.55
CA ALA A 363 -14.96 -7.41 19.73
C ALA A 363 -15.71 -6.59 20.78
N GLU A 364 -15.03 -6.21 21.87
CA GLU A 364 -15.59 -5.37 22.94
C GLU A 364 -15.57 -3.87 22.60
N ALA A 365 -14.72 -3.46 21.66
CA ALA A 365 -14.59 -2.07 21.23
C ALA A 365 -15.91 -1.53 20.66
N SER A 366 -16.35 -0.40 21.24
CA SER A 366 -17.53 0.33 20.81
C SER A 366 -17.18 1.79 20.59
N PHE A 367 -17.19 2.18 19.32
CA PHE A 367 -16.94 3.54 18.88
C PHE A 367 -18.05 3.97 17.94
N ARG A 368 -18.34 5.27 17.89
CA ARG A 368 -19.17 5.83 16.82
C ARG A 368 -18.31 5.96 15.57
N PRO A 369 -18.74 5.44 14.41
CA PRO A 369 -18.02 5.66 13.16
C PRO A 369 -17.73 7.16 12.96
N PRO A 370 -16.50 7.52 12.57
CA PRO A 370 -16.16 8.92 12.35
C PRO A 370 -16.98 9.45 11.17
N ALA A 371 -17.39 10.72 11.25
CA ALA A 371 -17.99 11.38 10.11
C ALA A 371 -16.97 11.46 8.96
N LYS A 372 -17.45 11.30 7.73
CA LYS A 372 -16.69 11.68 6.56
C LYS A 372 -16.53 13.20 6.55
N VAL A 373 -15.33 13.67 6.26
CA VAL A 373 -14.99 15.09 6.25
C VAL A 373 -14.24 15.43 4.97
N ASP A 374 -14.35 16.68 4.54
CA ASP A 374 -13.46 17.22 3.52
C ASP A 374 -12.02 17.19 4.05
N MET A 375 -11.05 16.97 3.16
CA MET A 375 -9.65 16.89 3.52
C MET A 375 -8.77 17.47 2.41
N PHE A 376 -7.73 18.19 2.78
CA PHE A 376 -6.72 18.70 1.85
C PHE A 376 -5.32 18.31 2.32
N TYR A 377 -4.57 17.67 1.44
CA TYR A 377 -3.17 17.31 1.61
C TYR A 377 -2.30 18.15 0.67
N PRO A 378 -1.80 19.31 1.11
CA PRO A 378 -0.95 20.16 0.29
C PRO A 378 0.35 19.49 -0.16
N GLY A 379 0.88 18.52 0.60
CA GLY A 379 2.14 17.84 0.31
C GLY A 379 2.14 17.04 -0.99
N ILE A 380 0.98 16.50 -1.37
CA ILE A 380 0.74 15.76 -2.62
C ILE A 380 -0.33 16.43 -3.50
N ALA A 381 -0.71 17.66 -3.14
CA ALA A 381 -1.85 18.41 -3.65
C ALA A 381 -3.09 17.56 -3.94
N LEU A 382 -3.59 16.84 -2.91
CA LEU A 382 -4.80 16.03 -2.99
C LEU A 382 -5.93 16.69 -2.21
N ALA A 383 -7.05 16.96 -2.87
CA ALA A 383 -8.26 17.47 -2.24
C ALA A 383 -9.37 16.44 -2.28
N ILE A 384 -10.06 16.26 -1.16
CA ILE A 384 -11.21 15.37 -1.00
C ILE A 384 -12.39 16.20 -0.49
N ALA A 385 -13.51 16.17 -1.19
CA ALA A 385 -14.75 16.85 -0.83
C ALA A 385 -15.91 15.85 -0.77
N ARG A 386 -16.76 15.96 0.26
CA ARG A 386 -17.76 14.93 0.53
C ARG A 386 -19.10 15.50 1.00
N ASP A 387 -20.18 14.82 0.68
CA ASP A 387 -21.50 15.00 1.30
C ASP A 387 -22.25 13.65 1.39
N ASP A 388 -23.55 13.68 1.64
CA ASP A 388 -24.38 12.46 1.74
C ASP A 388 -24.57 11.72 0.40
N ILE A 389 -24.24 12.38 -0.72
CA ILE A 389 -24.42 11.88 -2.09
C ILE A 389 -23.07 11.52 -2.71
N PHE A 390 -22.06 12.36 -2.59
CA PHE A 390 -20.82 12.29 -3.33
C PHE A 390 -19.60 12.16 -2.42
N ASP A 391 -18.66 11.32 -2.84
CA ASP A 391 -17.27 11.34 -2.39
C ASP A 391 -16.40 11.70 -3.61
N LEU A 392 -15.80 12.88 -3.59
CA LEU A 392 -15.00 13.44 -4.68
C LEU A 392 -13.54 13.58 -4.25
N ALA A 393 -12.61 13.15 -5.09
CA ALA A 393 -11.18 13.41 -4.95
C ALA A 393 -10.60 14.03 -6.23
N VAL A 394 -9.73 15.03 -6.06
CA VAL A 394 -9.03 15.73 -7.15
C VAL A 394 -7.53 15.73 -6.84
N LYS A 395 -6.74 15.18 -7.75
CA LYS A 395 -5.27 15.12 -7.63
C LYS A 395 -4.64 16.27 -8.40
N GLY A 396 -3.78 17.04 -7.77
CA GLY A 396 -2.87 18.00 -8.40
C GLY A 396 -1.51 17.34 -8.58
N GLY A 397 -0.59 17.56 -7.64
CA GLY A 397 0.69 16.86 -7.55
C GLY A 397 1.60 17.07 -8.76
N ASN A 398 2.50 16.12 -8.97
CA ASN A 398 3.41 16.05 -10.11
C ASN A 398 3.58 14.61 -10.59
N ASN A 399 4.01 14.43 -11.84
CA ASN A 399 4.21 13.11 -12.44
C ASN A 399 5.49 12.39 -12.00
N GLY A 400 6.19 12.88 -10.96
CA GLY A 400 7.45 12.34 -10.43
C GLY A 400 7.37 11.67 -9.06
N GLU A 401 6.17 11.46 -8.51
CA GLU A 401 5.96 10.78 -7.22
C GLU A 401 6.29 9.27 -7.28
N SER A 402 6.58 8.65 -6.12
CA SER A 402 6.80 7.19 -6.05
C SER A 402 5.51 6.45 -6.45
N HIS A 403 5.63 5.38 -7.23
CA HIS A 403 4.50 4.57 -7.72
C HIS A 403 3.44 5.35 -8.52
N ASN A 404 3.82 6.47 -9.11
CA ASN A 404 2.88 7.38 -9.74
C ASN A 404 2.44 6.97 -11.16
N HIS A 405 1.34 7.56 -11.61
CA HIS A 405 0.80 7.54 -12.98
C HIS A 405 0.89 8.95 -13.59
N ASN A 406 0.64 9.13 -14.89
CA ASN A 406 0.52 10.46 -15.48
C ASN A 406 -0.92 10.98 -15.33
N ASP A 407 -1.29 11.33 -14.09
CA ASP A 407 -2.68 11.58 -13.66
C ASP A 407 -2.88 12.95 -12.96
N VAL A 408 -1.96 13.90 -13.15
CA VAL A 408 -2.06 15.27 -12.61
C VAL A 408 -3.32 15.96 -13.11
N GLY A 409 -4.24 16.29 -12.21
CA GLY A 409 -5.55 16.88 -12.50
C GLY A 409 -6.70 15.89 -12.61
N SER A 410 -6.44 14.59 -12.45
CA SER A 410 -7.46 13.56 -12.51
C SER A 410 -8.46 13.69 -11.35
N ILE A 411 -9.68 13.25 -11.63
CA ILE A 411 -10.81 13.27 -10.70
C ILE A 411 -11.26 11.84 -10.47
N THR A 412 -11.52 11.46 -9.22
CA THR A 412 -12.24 10.23 -8.88
C THR A 412 -13.51 10.61 -8.14
N LEU A 413 -14.65 10.06 -8.58
CA LEU A 413 -15.96 10.40 -8.05
C LEU A 413 -16.77 9.14 -7.76
N TYR A 414 -17.29 9.07 -6.54
CA TYR A 414 -18.29 8.08 -6.15
C TYR A 414 -19.60 8.77 -5.83
N LYS A 415 -20.71 8.10 -6.15
CA LYS A 415 -22.07 8.54 -5.82
C LYS A 415 -22.78 7.44 -5.04
N HIS A 416 -23.20 7.74 -3.82
CA HIS A 416 -23.75 6.80 -2.84
C HIS A 416 -22.88 5.56 -2.64
N GLY A 417 -21.56 5.75 -2.57
CA GLY A 417 -20.60 4.66 -2.45
C GLY A 417 -20.49 3.76 -3.68
N ARG A 418 -20.94 4.19 -4.86
CA ARG A 418 -20.75 3.49 -6.14
C ARG A 418 -19.84 4.29 -7.07
N PRO A 419 -18.91 3.65 -7.79
CA PRO A 419 -17.95 4.35 -8.65
C PRO A 419 -18.64 5.02 -9.84
N PHE A 420 -18.48 6.33 -9.97
CA PHE A 420 -19.02 7.14 -11.07
C PHE A 420 -17.93 7.47 -12.09
N LEU A 421 -16.87 8.16 -11.64
CA LEU A 421 -15.63 8.37 -12.39
C LEU A 421 -14.51 7.63 -11.67
N ILE A 422 -13.80 6.76 -12.37
CA ILE A 422 -12.81 5.87 -11.77
C ILE A 422 -11.38 6.27 -12.11
N ASP A 423 -10.47 5.90 -11.21
CA ASP A 423 -9.08 5.65 -11.57
C ASP A 423 -8.88 4.15 -11.77
N VAL A 424 -8.25 3.72 -12.87
CA VAL A 424 -8.14 2.30 -13.21
C VAL A 424 -7.23 1.55 -12.24
N GLY A 425 -6.26 2.22 -11.61
CA GLY A 425 -5.21 1.57 -10.83
C GLY A 425 -4.20 0.84 -11.73
N VAL A 426 -3.47 -0.12 -11.17
CA VAL A 426 -2.30 -0.73 -11.82
C VAL A 426 -2.50 -2.20 -12.19
N GLU A 427 -1.91 -2.60 -13.32
CA GLU A 427 -1.87 -3.99 -13.78
C GLU A 427 -0.93 -4.86 -12.92
N THR A 428 -0.92 -6.17 -13.18
CA THR A 428 0.07 -7.09 -12.62
C THR A 428 1.48 -6.60 -12.93
N TYR A 429 2.32 -6.47 -11.90
CA TYR A 429 3.67 -5.94 -12.07
C TYR A 429 4.53 -6.84 -12.97
N THR A 430 5.26 -6.20 -13.87
CA THR A 430 6.27 -6.84 -14.73
C THR A 430 7.59 -6.07 -14.63
N ALA A 431 8.63 -6.51 -15.34
CA ALA A 431 9.86 -5.72 -15.48
C ALA A 431 9.60 -4.30 -16.01
N LYS A 432 8.59 -4.13 -16.87
CA LYS A 432 8.22 -2.84 -17.47
C LYS A 432 7.80 -1.81 -16.42
N THR A 433 7.06 -2.23 -15.39
CA THR A 433 6.49 -1.38 -14.33
C THR A 433 7.53 -0.57 -13.56
N PHE A 434 8.75 -1.11 -13.40
CA PHE A 434 9.84 -0.50 -12.63
C PHE A 434 11.04 -0.16 -13.54
N SER A 435 10.74 0.27 -14.77
CA SER A 435 11.72 0.62 -15.80
C SER A 435 11.33 1.95 -16.46
N PRO A 436 12.20 2.55 -17.29
CA PRO A 436 11.84 3.71 -18.10
C PRO A 436 10.63 3.48 -19.03
N GLN A 437 10.25 2.24 -19.30
CA GLN A 437 9.08 1.88 -20.10
C GLN A 437 7.78 1.85 -19.29
N ARG A 438 7.77 2.30 -18.03
CA ARG A 438 6.57 2.31 -17.17
C ARG A 438 5.39 3.01 -17.85
N TYR A 439 5.64 4.15 -18.48
CA TYR A 439 4.58 4.97 -19.10
C TYR A 439 4.18 4.51 -20.50
N ASP A 440 4.76 3.41 -21.01
CA ASP A 440 4.21 2.66 -22.13
C ASP A 440 3.10 1.68 -21.67
N ILE A 441 2.86 1.54 -20.36
CA ILE A 441 1.72 0.78 -19.80
C ILE A 441 0.51 1.70 -19.85
N TRP A 442 -0.57 1.25 -20.48
CA TRP A 442 -1.72 2.09 -20.79
C TRP A 442 -2.39 2.67 -19.53
N THR A 443 -2.42 1.93 -18.42
CA THR A 443 -2.97 2.44 -17.15
C THR A 443 -2.13 3.53 -16.49
N MET A 444 -0.89 3.76 -16.93
CA MET A 444 -0.04 4.84 -16.43
C MET A 444 -0.13 6.12 -17.28
N GLN A 445 -0.90 6.10 -18.37
CA GLN A 445 -0.97 7.17 -19.36
C GLN A 445 -2.18 8.08 -19.14
N SER A 446 -2.01 9.39 -19.26
CA SER A 446 -3.06 10.38 -18.98
C SER A 446 -4.35 10.19 -19.77
N ALA A 447 -4.29 9.60 -20.98
CA ALA A 447 -5.46 9.30 -21.80
C ALA A 447 -6.35 8.16 -21.24
N PHE A 448 -5.97 7.53 -20.12
CA PHE A 448 -6.76 6.54 -19.40
C PHE A 448 -7.06 6.96 -17.96
N HIS A 449 -6.91 8.25 -17.68
CA HIS A 449 -7.42 8.94 -16.50
C HIS A 449 -8.48 9.97 -16.93
N ASN A 450 -9.06 10.70 -15.97
CA ASN A 450 -10.11 11.69 -16.24
C ASN A 450 -9.51 13.03 -16.70
N LEU A 451 -8.73 13.03 -17.78
CA LEU A 451 -7.83 14.11 -18.21
C LEU A 451 -7.90 14.44 -19.70
N PRO A 452 -7.53 15.67 -20.11
CA PRO A 452 -7.46 16.03 -21.52
C PRO A 452 -6.21 15.48 -22.21
N SER A 453 -6.29 15.42 -23.54
CA SER A 453 -5.15 15.31 -24.45
C SER A 453 -5.23 16.41 -25.51
N PHE A 454 -4.08 16.85 -26.02
CA PHE A 454 -4.00 17.98 -26.98
C PHE A 454 -3.45 17.51 -28.32
N GLY A 455 -4.32 17.36 -29.31
CA GLY A 455 -3.96 16.74 -30.59
C GLY A 455 -3.27 15.38 -30.40
N GLY A 456 -3.76 14.57 -29.45
CA GLY A 456 -3.21 13.26 -29.09
C GLY A 456 -1.98 13.29 -28.15
N VAL A 457 -1.47 14.47 -27.79
CA VAL A 457 -0.35 14.58 -26.84
C VAL A 457 -0.89 14.43 -25.40
N MET A 458 -0.26 13.52 -24.65
CA MET A 458 -0.57 13.19 -23.25
C MET A 458 0.38 13.93 -22.30
N GLN A 459 0.12 13.83 -21.00
CA GLN A 459 1.09 14.26 -19.99
C GLN A 459 2.36 13.40 -20.03
N GLU A 460 3.48 13.99 -19.60
CA GLU A 460 4.79 13.33 -19.52
C GLU A 460 5.20 13.08 -18.06
N ASP A 461 6.07 12.11 -17.84
CA ASP A 461 6.52 11.71 -16.51
C ASP A 461 7.63 12.56 -15.92
N GLY A 462 7.67 12.67 -14.60
CA GLY A 462 8.71 13.37 -13.86
C GLY A 462 8.20 14.58 -13.08
N GLU A 463 9.02 15.02 -12.13
CA GLU A 463 8.68 16.07 -11.15
C GLU A 463 8.40 17.44 -11.80
N ALA A 464 9.01 17.70 -12.96
CA ALA A 464 8.79 18.94 -13.71
C ALA A 464 7.38 19.04 -14.31
N PHE A 465 6.69 17.90 -14.48
CA PHE A 465 5.35 17.84 -15.04
C PHE A 465 4.32 17.85 -13.91
N ALA A 466 3.88 19.05 -13.55
CA ALA A 466 3.11 19.30 -12.34
C ALA A 466 1.93 20.26 -12.57
N ALA A 467 0.93 20.17 -11.69
CA ALA A 467 -0.13 21.17 -11.62
C ALA A 467 0.42 22.48 -11.04
N ARG A 468 -0.18 23.60 -11.46
CA ARG A 468 0.05 24.93 -10.90
C ARG A 468 -1.21 25.45 -10.24
N ASP A 469 -1.05 26.44 -9.37
CA ASP A 469 -2.16 27.20 -8.77
C ASP A 469 -3.26 26.33 -8.13
N PHE A 470 -2.86 25.24 -7.45
CA PHE A 470 -3.79 24.33 -6.79
C PHE A 470 -4.48 25.01 -5.60
N CYS A 471 -5.73 25.43 -5.80
CA CYS A 471 -6.54 26.16 -4.84
C CYS A 471 -7.71 25.30 -4.34
N VAL A 472 -7.96 25.34 -3.04
CA VAL A 472 -9.04 24.57 -2.40
C VAL A 472 -9.84 25.49 -1.50
N ASN A 473 -11.17 25.48 -1.65
CA ASN A 473 -12.11 26.19 -0.80
C ASN A 473 -13.25 25.25 -0.38
N PHE A 474 -13.27 24.88 0.90
CA PHE A 474 -14.35 24.09 1.49
C PHE A 474 -15.33 25.01 2.21
N ALA A 475 -16.46 25.31 1.55
CA ALA A 475 -17.55 26.07 2.14
C ALA A 475 -18.73 25.16 2.52
N GLN A 476 -19.69 25.72 3.26
CA GLN A 476 -20.86 24.97 3.73
C GLN A 476 -21.77 24.51 2.58
N GLU A 477 -22.04 25.37 1.60
CA GLU A 477 -22.95 25.08 0.48
C GLU A 477 -22.25 24.42 -0.71
N HIS A 478 -20.93 24.56 -0.81
CA HIS A 478 -20.14 23.96 -1.88
C HIS A 478 -18.68 23.76 -1.47
N ALA A 479 -18.01 22.81 -2.11
CA ALA A 479 -16.55 22.74 -2.17
C ALA A 479 -16.09 23.12 -3.58
N GLU A 480 -15.03 23.90 -3.70
CA GLU A 480 -14.42 24.29 -4.98
C GLU A 480 -12.93 23.96 -4.95
N ILE A 481 -12.46 23.28 -5.99
CA ILE A 481 -11.06 22.92 -6.19
C ILE A 481 -10.67 23.37 -7.59
N SER A 482 -9.60 24.15 -7.72
CA SER A 482 -9.11 24.62 -9.02
C SER A 482 -7.60 24.47 -9.16
N LEU A 483 -7.15 24.28 -10.40
CA LEU A 483 -5.75 24.07 -10.73
C LEU A 483 -5.50 24.28 -12.23
N ASP A 484 -4.29 24.67 -12.58
CA ASP A 484 -3.82 24.72 -13.96
C ASP A 484 -2.98 23.49 -14.30
N LEU A 485 -3.38 22.77 -15.35
CA LEU A 485 -2.79 21.50 -15.78
C LEU A 485 -1.72 21.67 -16.85
N ALA A 486 -1.54 22.87 -17.44
CA ALA A 486 -0.65 23.04 -18.58
C ALA A 486 0.80 22.62 -18.29
N GLY A 487 1.26 22.78 -17.04
CA GLY A 487 2.59 22.36 -16.60
C GLY A 487 2.82 20.85 -16.63
N ALA A 488 1.78 20.03 -16.66
CA ALA A 488 1.88 18.57 -16.74
C ALA A 488 2.06 18.03 -18.16
N TYR A 489 1.95 18.90 -19.18
CA TYR A 489 2.07 18.53 -20.59
C TYR A 489 3.40 19.01 -21.17
N PRO A 490 3.98 18.24 -22.10
CA PRO A 490 5.20 18.66 -22.77
C PRO A 490 4.92 19.78 -23.79
N PRO A 491 5.94 20.55 -24.20
CA PRO A 491 5.77 21.68 -25.13
C PRO A 491 5.03 21.32 -26.43
N GLU A 492 5.16 20.08 -26.89
CA GLU A 492 4.50 19.53 -28.07
C GLU A 492 2.97 19.58 -27.97
N ALA A 493 2.40 19.60 -26.77
CA ALA A 493 0.96 19.75 -26.55
C ALA A 493 0.44 21.13 -27.00
N GLY A 494 1.31 22.15 -27.03
CA GLY A 494 0.93 23.51 -27.45
C GLY A 494 -0.13 24.16 -26.55
N VAL A 495 -0.21 23.75 -25.29
CA VAL A 495 -1.14 24.31 -24.28
C VAL A 495 -0.42 25.37 -23.44
N GLN A 496 -1.01 26.56 -23.35
CA GLN A 496 -0.48 27.69 -22.56
C GLN A 496 -1.07 27.69 -21.15
N SER A 497 -2.38 27.42 -21.06
CA SER A 497 -3.11 27.22 -19.80
C SER A 497 -4.24 26.23 -19.99
N TYR A 498 -4.49 25.40 -18.98
CA TYR A 498 -5.68 24.56 -18.88
C TYR A 498 -6.17 24.61 -17.45
N THR A 499 -7.10 25.51 -17.16
CA THR A 499 -7.67 25.65 -15.82
C THR A 499 -8.84 24.70 -15.66
N ARG A 500 -8.71 23.76 -14.73
CA ARG A 500 -9.80 22.90 -14.28
C ARG A 500 -10.36 23.47 -12.98
N THR A 501 -11.68 23.59 -12.90
CA THR A 501 -12.42 23.89 -11.67
C THR A 501 -13.45 22.81 -11.43
N VAL A 502 -13.38 22.17 -10.27
CA VAL A 502 -14.31 21.14 -9.83
C VAL A 502 -15.10 21.67 -8.64
N ARG A 503 -16.44 21.62 -8.73
CA ARG A 503 -17.33 22.05 -7.64
C ARG A 503 -18.22 20.91 -7.20
N LEU A 504 -18.18 20.60 -5.91
CA LEU A 504 -19.25 19.82 -5.28
C LEU A 504 -20.30 20.79 -4.74
N ILE A 505 -21.45 20.88 -5.40
CA ILE A 505 -22.60 21.64 -4.90
C ILE A 505 -23.39 20.72 -3.97
N ARG A 506 -23.29 20.96 -2.67
CA ARG A 506 -23.71 19.97 -1.67
C ARG A 506 -25.20 19.62 -1.79
N GLY A 507 -25.48 18.32 -1.75
CA GLY A 507 -26.82 17.75 -1.87
C GLY A 507 -27.45 17.85 -3.26
N LYS A 508 -26.70 18.30 -4.28
CA LYS A 508 -27.24 18.54 -5.62
C LYS A 508 -26.46 17.83 -6.72
N HIS A 509 -25.24 18.28 -7.02
CA HIS A 509 -24.50 17.88 -8.21
C HIS A 509 -23.02 18.22 -8.11
N VAL A 510 -22.21 17.65 -9.01
CA VAL A 510 -20.80 18.02 -9.21
C VAL A 510 -20.64 18.74 -10.55
N GLU A 511 -19.91 19.85 -10.57
CA GLU A 511 -19.55 20.57 -11.80
C GLU A 511 -18.07 20.35 -12.11
N ILE A 512 -17.74 20.12 -13.38
CA ILE A 512 -16.37 20.14 -13.90
C ILE A 512 -16.34 21.19 -15.01
N ILE A 513 -15.51 22.20 -14.82
CA ILE A 513 -15.35 23.32 -15.73
C ILE A 513 -13.89 23.34 -16.17
N ASP A 514 -13.67 23.12 -17.45
CA ASP A 514 -12.34 23.16 -18.05
C ASP A 514 -12.27 24.33 -19.04
N ASP A 515 -11.35 25.27 -18.79
CA ASP A 515 -11.06 26.40 -19.67
C ASP A 515 -9.62 26.27 -20.19
N HIS A 516 -9.42 26.28 -21.51
CA HIS A 516 -8.09 26.12 -22.11
C HIS A 516 -7.69 27.23 -23.07
N GLU A 517 -6.39 27.48 -23.13
CA GLU A 517 -5.74 28.29 -24.15
C GLU A 517 -4.61 27.44 -24.76
N GLY A 518 -4.81 26.99 -26.00
CA GLY A 518 -3.88 26.11 -26.67
C GLY A 518 -4.11 26.11 -28.19
N GLU A 519 -3.09 25.67 -28.92
CA GLU A 519 -3.10 25.66 -30.40
C GLU A 519 -3.76 24.39 -30.98
N ARG A 520 -3.82 23.32 -30.19
CA ARG A 520 -4.35 22.01 -30.60
C ARG A 520 -5.71 21.76 -29.99
N ASP A 521 -6.51 20.95 -30.69
CA ASP A 521 -7.80 20.49 -30.20
C ASP A 521 -7.64 19.69 -28.90
N ALA A 522 -8.43 20.03 -27.90
CA ALA A 522 -8.47 19.32 -26.63
C ALA A 522 -9.56 18.23 -26.65
N VAL A 523 -9.22 17.05 -26.15
CA VAL A 523 -10.16 15.94 -25.97
C VAL A 523 -10.07 15.45 -24.53
N LEU A 524 -11.14 15.64 -23.75
CA LEU A 524 -11.25 15.11 -22.39
C LEU A 524 -11.58 13.62 -22.43
N SER A 525 -10.79 12.81 -21.72
CA SER A 525 -11.13 11.42 -21.37
C SER A 525 -11.89 11.39 -20.05
N LEU A 526 -12.94 10.56 -19.97
CA LEU A 526 -13.56 10.14 -18.71
C LEU A 526 -13.62 8.62 -18.65
N MET A 527 -13.32 8.06 -17.48
CA MET A 527 -13.28 6.62 -17.24
C MET A 527 -14.46 6.20 -16.36
N THR A 528 -15.25 5.23 -16.83
CA THR A 528 -16.43 4.72 -16.10
C THR A 528 -16.49 3.19 -16.06
N VAL A 529 -17.12 2.65 -15.02
CA VAL A 529 -17.47 1.23 -14.95
C VAL A 529 -18.78 0.95 -15.69
N GLU A 530 -19.79 1.80 -15.47
CA GLU A 530 -21.09 1.68 -16.12
C GLU A 530 -20.99 2.09 -17.59
N LYS A 531 -21.67 1.35 -18.48
CA LYS A 531 -21.67 1.64 -19.91
C LYS A 531 -22.45 2.94 -20.17
N PRO A 532 -21.81 3.99 -20.69
CA PRO A 532 -22.48 5.25 -20.96
C PRO A 532 -23.43 5.13 -22.15
N ARG A 533 -24.58 5.80 -22.05
CA ARG A 533 -25.53 6.01 -23.14
C ARG A 533 -25.64 7.49 -23.47
N ILE A 534 -25.32 7.86 -24.71
CA ILE A 534 -25.46 9.23 -25.21
C ILE A 534 -26.94 9.49 -25.52
N THR A 535 -27.49 10.56 -24.95
CA THR A 535 -28.88 11.01 -25.16
C THR A 535 -28.89 12.52 -25.37
N GLY A 536 -28.76 12.97 -26.63
CA GLY A 536 -28.55 14.40 -26.91
C GLY A 536 -27.23 14.88 -26.32
N ASP A 537 -27.27 15.98 -25.56
CA ASP A 537 -26.11 16.57 -24.88
C ASP A 537 -25.89 15.97 -23.47
N MET A 538 -26.41 14.77 -23.21
CA MET A 538 -26.34 14.10 -21.90
C MET A 538 -25.73 12.70 -22.04
N LEU A 539 -24.87 12.32 -21.09
CA LEU A 539 -24.43 10.94 -20.87
C LEU A 539 -25.20 10.34 -19.70
N VAL A 540 -25.77 9.15 -19.88
CA VAL A 540 -26.45 8.41 -18.81
C VAL A 540 -25.65 7.17 -18.45
N LEU A 541 -25.31 7.02 -17.17
CA LEU A 541 -24.58 5.89 -16.60
C LEU A 541 -25.55 5.00 -15.81
N GLY A 542 -26.26 4.11 -16.51
CA GLY A 542 -27.20 3.18 -15.88
C GLY A 542 -28.23 3.88 -14.98
N ASP A 543 -28.37 3.39 -13.74
CA ASP A 543 -29.17 4.01 -12.68
C ASP A 543 -28.34 4.91 -11.74
N LEU A 544 -27.04 5.07 -12.04
CA LEU A 544 -26.11 5.78 -11.18
C LEU A 544 -26.31 7.30 -11.31
N GLY A 545 -26.48 7.80 -12.53
CA GLY A 545 -26.75 9.20 -12.77
C GLY A 545 -26.47 9.65 -14.20
N SER A 546 -26.37 10.96 -14.38
CA SER A 546 -26.12 11.55 -15.70
C SER A 546 -25.08 12.65 -15.65
N ILE A 547 -24.48 12.94 -16.81
CA ILE A 547 -23.59 14.07 -17.05
C ILE A 547 -24.23 14.92 -18.14
N ASP A 548 -24.66 16.13 -17.81
CA ASP A 548 -25.01 17.13 -18.82
C ASP A 548 -23.72 17.76 -19.35
N ILE A 549 -23.63 17.93 -20.66
CA ILE A 549 -22.41 18.38 -21.34
C ILE A 549 -22.73 19.64 -22.14
N GLU A 550 -22.00 20.72 -21.85
CA GLU A 550 -22.05 21.94 -22.63
C GLU A 550 -20.70 22.15 -23.33
N ASN A 551 -20.75 22.57 -24.61
CA ASN A 551 -19.58 22.84 -25.45
C ASN A 551 -18.69 21.62 -25.73
N ALA A 552 -19.31 20.49 -26.10
CA ALA A 552 -18.62 19.35 -26.69
C ALA A 552 -18.96 19.18 -28.17
N GLU A 553 -18.07 18.53 -28.91
CA GLU A 553 -18.38 17.94 -30.21
C GLU A 553 -18.88 16.49 -30.07
N VAL A 554 -18.87 15.71 -31.16
CA VAL A 554 -19.38 14.34 -31.16
C VAL A 554 -18.51 13.46 -30.25
N LEU A 555 -19.14 12.91 -29.22
CA LEU A 555 -18.49 12.00 -28.27
C LEU A 555 -18.25 10.63 -28.88
N THR A 556 -17.20 9.96 -28.41
CA THR A 556 -16.95 8.55 -28.69
C THR A 556 -16.78 7.75 -27.40
N ILE A 557 -17.11 6.47 -27.43
CA ILE A 557 -17.04 5.57 -26.29
C ILE A 557 -16.23 4.34 -26.69
N ASP A 558 -15.08 4.18 -26.08
CA ASP A 558 -14.26 2.98 -26.20
C ASP A 558 -14.66 1.99 -25.11
N THR A 559 -14.75 0.71 -25.47
CA THR A 559 -14.87 -0.38 -24.50
C THR A 559 -13.48 -0.98 -24.28
N ILE A 560 -13.02 -0.97 -23.04
CA ILE A 560 -11.72 -1.52 -22.65
C ILE A 560 -11.98 -2.83 -21.91
N LYS A 561 -11.45 -3.92 -22.46
CA LYS A 561 -11.53 -5.24 -21.81
C LYS A 561 -10.48 -5.34 -20.71
N ILE A 562 -10.88 -5.84 -19.55
CA ILE A 562 -9.99 -6.05 -18.40
C ILE A 562 -9.62 -7.52 -18.32
N ASP A 563 -8.49 -7.87 -18.93
CA ASP A 563 -7.93 -9.22 -18.92
C ASP A 563 -6.89 -9.43 -17.80
N ASP A 564 -6.33 -8.35 -17.25
CA ASP A 564 -5.34 -8.43 -16.19
C ASP A 564 -5.98 -8.88 -14.86
N PRO A 565 -5.45 -9.95 -14.21
CA PRO A 565 -6.05 -10.52 -13.01
C PRO A 565 -5.98 -9.59 -11.79
N ARG A 566 -5.06 -8.63 -11.74
CA ARG A 566 -5.00 -7.64 -10.65
C ARG A 566 -6.07 -6.58 -10.81
N LEU A 567 -6.24 -6.03 -12.02
CA LEU A 567 -7.32 -5.09 -12.30
C LEU A 567 -8.71 -5.73 -12.08
N ARG A 568 -8.86 -7.02 -12.37
CA ARG A 568 -10.08 -7.81 -12.12
C ARG A 568 -10.50 -7.90 -10.65
N GLN A 569 -9.61 -7.58 -9.71
CA GLN A 569 -9.96 -7.49 -8.29
C GLN A 569 -10.83 -6.25 -8.01
N SER A 570 -10.66 -5.19 -8.79
CA SER A 570 -11.41 -3.93 -8.65
C SER A 570 -12.56 -3.81 -9.66
N TRP A 571 -12.38 -4.32 -10.88
CA TRP A 571 -13.23 -3.96 -12.02
C TRP A 571 -13.90 -5.16 -12.72
N PRO A 572 -15.07 -4.95 -13.35
CA PRO A 572 -15.74 -5.95 -14.18
C PRO A 572 -15.00 -6.18 -15.51
N GLU A 573 -15.56 -7.00 -16.41
CA GLU A 573 -14.80 -7.53 -17.56
C GLU A 573 -14.52 -6.45 -18.61
N ALA A 574 -15.31 -5.38 -18.54
CA ALA A 574 -15.16 -4.21 -19.35
C ALA A 574 -15.32 -2.95 -18.49
N ILE A 575 -14.51 -1.95 -18.79
CA ILE A 575 -14.71 -0.56 -18.40
C ILE A 575 -14.83 0.28 -19.68
N TYR A 576 -15.18 1.55 -19.52
CA TYR A 576 -15.47 2.43 -20.64
C TYR A 576 -14.64 3.71 -20.54
N ARG A 577 -14.10 4.12 -21.69
CA ARG A 577 -13.46 5.41 -21.87
C ARG A 577 -14.34 6.27 -22.77
N ILE A 578 -14.72 7.43 -22.27
CA ILE A 578 -15.51 8.42 -23.00
C ILE A 578 -14.56 9.51 -23.46
N LEU A 579 -14.52 9.76 -24.76
CA LEU A 579 -13.75 10.86 -25.33
C LEU A 579 -14.72 11.99 -25.70
N ILE A 580 -14.46 13.16 -25.12
CA ILE A 580 -15.27 14.36 -25.26
C ILE A 580 -14.39 15.43 -25.91
N PRO A 581 -14.44 15.60 -27.25
CA PRO A 581 -13.75 16.71 -27.89
C PRO A 581 -14.39 18.04 -27.49
N LEU A 582 -13.58 19.02 -27.12
CA LEU A 582 -14.07 20.31 -26.67
C LEU A 582 -14.46 21.18 -27.88
N LYS A 583 -15.65 21.78 -27.82
CA LYS A 583 -16.11 22.76 -28.82
C LYS A 583 -15.70 24.16 -28.38
N GLY A 584 -14.59 24.65 -28.92
CA GLY A 584 -14.01 25.94 -28.53
C GLY A 584 -13.09 25.78 -27.32
N LYS A 585 -13.08 26.77 -26.42
CA LYS A 585 -12.08 26.87 -25.34
C LYS A 585 -12.57 26.51 -23.94
N ARG A 586 -13.85 26.14 -23.81
CA ARG A 586 -14.48 25.85 -22.52
C ARG A 586 -15.32 24.61 -22.63
N LEU A 587 -15.25 23.72 -21.64
CA LEU A 587 -16.15 22.60 -21.42
C LEU A 587 -16.81 22.76 -20.05
N HIS A 588 -18.09 22.43 -19.96
CA HIS A 588 -18.80 22.41 -18.70
C HIS A 588 -19.61 21.13 -18.58
N LEU A 589 -19.33 20.36 -17.53
CA LEU A 589 -19.99 19.11 -17.20
C LEU A 589 -20.76 19.27 -15.89
N VAL A 590 -22.01 18.80 -15.84
CA VAL A 590 -22.81 18.76 -14.61
C VAL A 590 -23.28 17.34 -14.32
N ILE A 591 -22.75 16.75 -13.25
CA ILE A 591 -22.97 15.37 -12.82
C ILE A 591 -24.09 15.31 -11.78
N ARG A 592 -25.16 14.58 -12.06
CA ARG A 592 -26.35 14.48 -11.20
C ARG A 592 -26.64 13.08 -10.67
#